data_AF-A0A2R4VWI9-F1
#
_entry.id   AF-A0A2R4VWI9-F1
#
_cell.length_a   1.000
_cell.length_b   1.000
_cell.length_c   1.000
_cell.angle_alpha   90.00
_cell.angle_beta   90.00
_cell.angle_gamma   90.00
#
_symmetry.space_group_name_H-M   'P 1'
#
loop_
_entity.id
_entity.type
_entity.pdbx_description
1 polymer ?
#
loop_
_entity_poly.entity_id
_entity_poly.type
_entity_poly.pdbx_seq_one_letter_code
_entity_poly.pdbx_strand_id
1 'polypeptide(L)'
;MLCGIVVGDLFIYVLGLLSLRVSWIRRRTDGPMLERCRMALQKNLLPTLVTCRIVPGVLFPTYFACGVMRVPFLRFIVITLVTAGVHVGLLLTLMTSSLEAAAVQVQVIGIGCAALLVLLRTRRAQSIARALFGRLRARVEPLLPRGLRDALHRNPTPRAITLPGLPVVPAGAPTIGWAERIPPLLFYIPLVVQWFALGIRHRSLSLPTAANPSIEAGGLLGESKIACMDLIGPGARQWAARSVALVNRPSLTPAALDRLASGAGLSFPLVAKPDIGWRGIGVRLVRDSADLCAYLAGFPAEARLILQEHVPYAGEAGIFYVRKPGERHGRIFSMTFRYYPHVVGDGRSTLRELIAADPRASWKADLHHEALADRLDEVPAEGRTVRLSLVGSSRVGGLYKDACGHVTATLTARFDEIADQMPGFHFGRFDVRFASVERLAVGEDFRIIEVNGAGAEAIHMWDPEFRLGDAYATLFHQQALMFEVADACRAQGAKPLTAWELISYQRRQQTLLPLYPASN
;
A
#
# COMPACT_ATOMS: atom_id res chain seq x y z
N MET A 1 2.52 -28.62 34.17
CA MET A 1 2.84 -27.51 33.25
C MET A 1 2.98 -27.98 31.79
N LEU A 2 3.86 -28.94 31.50
CA LEU A 2 4.08 -29.45 30.13
C LEU A 2 2.79 -29.95 29.44
N CYS A 3 1.97 -30.76 30.12
CA CYS A 3 0.71 -31.26 29.56
C CYS A 3 -0.26 -30.12 29.18
N GLY A 4 -0.35 -29.06 29.98
CA GLY A 4 -1.22 -27.91 29.67
C GLY A 4 -0.76 -27.12 28.43
N ILE A 5 0.55 -26.93 28.27
CA ILE A 5 1.13 -26.28 27.09
C ILE A 5 0.85 -27.11 25.83
N VAL A 6 1.10 -28.42 25.89
CA VAL A 6 0.89 -29.32 24.76
C VAL A 6 -0.59 -29.41 24.37
N VAL A 7 -1.51 -29.40 25.35
CA VAL A 7 -2.95 -29.36 25.09
C VAL A 7 -3.38 -28.04 24.42
N GLY A 8 -2.85 -26.89 24.86
CA GLY A 8 -3.11 -25.60 24.22
C GLY A 8 -2.56 -25.52 22.78
N ASP A 9 -1.35 -26.03 22.59
CA ASP A 9 -0.70 -26.14 21.29
C ASP A 9 -1.51 -27.00 20.30
N LEU A 10 -2.00 -28.15 20.80
CA LEU A 10 -2.87 -29.05 20.06
C LEU A 10 -4.21 -28.38 19.71
N PHE A 11 -4.79 -27.63 20.64
CA PHE A 11 -6.02 -26.88 20.40
C PHE A 11 -5.88 -25.89 19.24
N ILE A 12 -4.78 -25.14 19.17
CA ILE A 12 -4.52 -24.18 18.07
C ILE A 12 -4.35 -24.90 16.72
N TYR A 13 -3.63 -26.03 16.70
CA TYR A 13 -3.48 -26.85 15.50
C TYR A 13 -4.83 -27.39 15.01
N VAL A 14 -5.66 -27.92 15.92
CA VAL A 14 -7.01 -28.42 15.61
C VAL A 14 -7.91 -27.28 15.14
N LEU A 15 -7.81 -26.10 15.75
CA LEU A 15 -8.55 -24.91 15.31
C LEU A 15 -8.20 -24.53 13.86
N GLY A 16 -6.92 -24.59 13.49
CA GLY A 16 -6.46 -24.42 12.11
C GLY A 16 -7.06 -25.47 11.16
N LEU A 17 -7.10 -26.74 11.57
CA LEU A 17 -7.68 -27.82 10.77
C LEU A 17 -9.20 -27.67 10.61
N LEU A 18 -9.91 -27.32 11.69
CA LEU A 18 -11.35 -27.09 11.69
C LEU A 18 -11.75 -25.85 10.90
N SER A 19 -10.86 -24.85 10.80
CA SER A 19 -11.09 -23.64 10.00
C SER A 19 -11.36 -23.97 8.52
N LEU A 20 -10.82 -25.09 8.01
CA LEU A 20 -11.05 -25.56 6.64
C LEU A 20 -12.49 -26.04 6.38
N ARG A 21 -13.30 -26.27 7.42
CA ARG A 21 -14.75 -26.54 7.29
C ARG A 21 -15.51 -25.28 6.88
N VAL A 22 -14.93 -24.10 7.09
CA VAL A 22 -15.49 -22.82 6.63
C VAL A 22 -15.10 -22.62 5.17
N SER A 23 -16.09 -22.67 4.28
CA SER A 23 -15.92 -22.62 2.82
C SER A 23 -15.20 -21.37 2.31
N TRP A 24 -15.25 -20.26 3.06
CA TRP A 24 -14.49 -19.04 2.77
C TRP A 24 -13.00 -19.15 3.11
N ILE A 25 -12.65 -19.81 4.22
CA ILE A 25 -11.25 -20.05 4.61
C ILE A 25 -10.61 -21.02 3.63
N ARG A 26 -11.30 -22.15 3.34
CA ARG A 26 -10.84 -23.15 2.37
C ARG A 26 -10.46 -22.56 1.01
N ARG A 27 -11.34 -21.69 0.47
CA ARG A 27 -11.10 -21.01 -0.82
C ARG A 27 -9.90 -20.06 -0.82
N ARG A 28 -9.50 -19.53 0.33
CA ARG A 28 -8.31 -18.66 0.48
C ARG A 28 -7.04 -19.42 0.82
N THR A 29 -7.17 -20.69 1.19
CA THR A 29 -6.04 -21.56 1.53
C THR A 29 -5.62 -22.46 0.37
N ASP A 30 -6.36 -22.44 -0.73
CA ASP A 30 -6.04 -23.16 -1.98
C ASP A 30 -5.38 -22.19 -2.99
N GLY A 31 -4.17 -22.52 -3.46
CA GLY A 31 -3.47 -21.73 -4.49
C GLY A 31 -1.97 -22.02 -4.61
N PRO A 32 -1.32 -21.69 -5.75
CA PRO A 32 0.06 -22.05 -6.04
C PRO A 32 1.09 -21.40 -5.09
N MET A 33 0.78 -20.23 -4.54
CA MET A 33 1.61 -19.59 -3.51
C MET A 33 1.53 -20.32 -2.16
N LEU A 34 0.32 -20.73 -1.75
CA LEU A 34 0.12 -21.45 -0.49
C LEU A 34 0.74 -22.85 -0.55
N GLU A 35 0.74 -23.49 -1.72
CA GLU A 35 1.37 -24.81 -1.87
C GLU A 35 2.90 -24.73 -1.78
N ARG A 36 3.51 -23.64 -2.28
CA ARG A 36 4.92 -23.33 -2.02
C ARG A 36 5.20 -23.09 -0.53
N CYS A 37 4.33 -22.33 0.16
CA CYS A 37 4.44 -22.10 1.60
C CYS A 37 4.29 -23.40 2.40
N ARG A 38 3.37 -24.28 2.01
CA ARG A 38 3.18 -25.60 2.61
C ARG A 38 4.43 -26.46 2.44
N MET A 39 4.99 -26.54 1.24
CA MET A 39 6.23 -27.29 1.00
C MET A 39 7.41 -26.71 1.80
N ALA A 40 7.55 -25.38 1.87
CA ALA A 40 8.59 -24.72 2.65
C ALA A 40 8.43 -24.96 4.16
N LEU A 41 7.20 -24.90 4.68
CA LEU A 41 6.87 -25.17 6.09
C LEU A 41 7.12 -26.64 6.44
N GLN A 42 6.74 -27.58 5.57
CA GLN A 42 6.98 -29.00 5.79
C GLN A 42 8.48 -29.34 5.75
N LYS A 43 9.26 -28.68 4.88
CA LYS A 43 10.72 -28.85 4.80
C LYS A 43 11.44 -28.28 6.03
N ASN A 44 10.96 -27.18 6.59
CA ASN A 44 11.58 -26.45 7.70
C ASN A 44 10.77 -26.52 9.00
N LEU A 45 9.99 -27.58 9.21
CA LEU A 45 9.02 -27.64 10.31
C LEU A 45 9.67 -27.52 11.69
N LEU A 46 10.77 -28.25 11.92
CA LEU A 46 11.50 -28.23 13.19
C LEU A 46 12.06 -26.84 13.54
N PRO A 47 12.89 -26.18 12.70
CA PRO A 47 13.40 -24.84 13.02
C PRO A 47 12.28 -23.80 13.16
N THR A 48 11.18 -23.95 12.41
CA THR A 48 10.01 -23.06 12.51
C THR A 48 9.32 -23.17 13.88
N LEU A 49 9.06 -24.40 14.35
CA LEU A 49 8.40 -24.65 15.64
C LEU A 49 9.30 -24.32 16.84
N VAL A 50 10.63 -24.46 16.70
CA VAL A 50 11.58 -23.98 17.72
C VAL A 50 11.54 -22.45 17.81
N THR A 51 11.61 -21.77 16.65
CA THR A 51 11.67 -20.30 16.59
C THR A 51 10.41 -19.66 17.18
N CYS A 52 9.23 -20.18 16.87
CA CYS A 52 7.98 -19.57 17.34
C CYS A 52 7.73 -19.74 18.84
N ARG A 53 8.42 -20.65 19.54
CA ARG A 53 8.40 -20.74 21.00
C ARG A 53 9.30 -19.72 21.69
N ILE A 54 10.31 -19.22 20.97
CA ILE A 54 11.26 -18.24 21.50
C ILE A 54 10.78 -16.81 21.18
N VAL A 55 10.12 -16.62 20.04
CA VAL A 55 9.65 -15.30 19.58
C VAL A 55 8.22 -15.04 20.07
N PRO A 56 7.99 -14.02 20.93
CA PRO A 56 6.66 -13.69 21.41
C PRO A 56 5.67 -13.35 20.28
N GLY A 57 4.43 -13.83 20.40
CA GLY A 57 3.34 -13.52 19.46
C GLY A 57 3.30 -14.34 18.17
N VAL A 58 4.33 -15.16 17.89
CA VAL A 58 4.43 -15.94 16.63
C VAL A 58 3.92 -17.38 16.77
N LEU A 59 3.74 -17.88 18.01
CA LEU A 59 3.29 -19.24 18.29
C LEU A 59 1.90 -19.53 17.68
N PHE A 60 0.92 -18.69 18.00
CA PHE A 60 -0.46 -18.84 17.51
C PHE A 60 -0.56 -18.89 15.97
N PRO A 61 -0.04 -17.90 15.21
CA PRO A 61 -0.16 -17.93 13.75
C PRO A 61 0.59 -19.11 13.13
N THR A 62 1.71 -19.54 13.71
CA THR A 62 2.50 -20.68 13.21
C THR A 62 1.76 -22.00 13.40
N TYR A 63 1.18 -22.23 14.57
CA TYR A 63 0.51 -23.48 14.91
C TYR A 63 -0.84 -23.58 14.19
N PHE A 64 -1.54 -22.44 14.06
CA PHE A 64 -2.75 -22.34 13.26
C PHE A 64 -2.45 -22.62 11.78
N ALA A 65 -1.37 -22.06 11.23
CA ALA A 65 -0.92 -22.34 9.88
C ALA A 65 -0.55 -23.81 9.66
N CYS A 66 0.06 -24.48 10.64
CA CYS A 66 0.33 -25.92 10.56
C CYS A 66 -0.96 -26.75 10.41
N GLY A 67 -2.03 -26.37 11.11
CA GLY A 67 -3.35 -26.99 10.99
C GLY A 67 -4.01 -26.73 9.63
N VAL A 68 -4.00 -25.48 9.17
CA VAL A 68 -4.52 -25.07 7.85
C VAL A 68 -3.79 -25.78 6.70
N MET A 69 -2.46 -25.89 6.80
CA MET A 69 -1.60 -26.51 5.78
C MET A 69 -1.54 -28.04 5.86
N ARG A 70 -2.33 -28.65 6.76
CA ARG A 70 -2.40 -30.11 6.97
C ARG A 70 -1.02 -30.75 7.16
N VAL A 71 -0.17 -30.13 7.97
CA VAL A 71 1.09 -30.75 8.39
C VAL A 71 0.78 -32.11 9.04
N PRO A 72 1.52 -33.19 8.75
CA PRO A 72 1.22 -34.50 9.33
C PRO A 72 1.18 -34.43 10.86
N PHE A 73 0.05 -34.82 11.46
CA PHE A 73 -0.22 -34.69 12.89
C PHE A 73 0.90 -35.28 13.75
N LEU A 74 1.36 -36.49 13.41
CA LEU A 74 2.40 -37.19 14.14
C LEU A 74 3.74 -36.43 14.14
N ARG A 75 4.08 -35.77 13.03
CA ARG A 75 5.29 -34.94 12.95
C ARG A 75 5.15 -33.67 13.79
N PHE A 76 3.99 -33.03 13.71
CA PHE A 76 3.70 -31.83 14.49
C PHE A 76 3.73 -32.10 16.00
N ILE A 77 3.06 -33.16 16.48
CA ILE A 77 2.96 -33.44 17.92
C ILE A 77 4.30 -33.89 18.52
N VAL A 78 5.11 -34.68 17.80
CA VAL A 78 6.45 -35.10 18.26
C VAL A 78 7.37 -33.89 18.41
N ILE A 79 7.43 -33.00 17.41
CA ILE A 79 8.25 -31.80 17.49
C ILE A 79 7.73 -30.86 18.59
N THR A 80 6.42 -30.73 18.72
CA THR A 80 5.78 -29.91 19.75
C THR A 80 6.10 -30.41 21.15
N LEU A 81 6.05 -31.72 21.39
CA LEU A 81 6.39 -32.35 22.68
C LEU A 81 7.86 -32.13 23.05
N VAL A 82 8.78 -32.37 22.10
CA VAL A 82 10.22 -32.18 22.31
C VAL A 82 10.54 -30.72 22.59
N THR A 83 10.03 -29.80 21.77
CA THR A 83 10.29 -28.36 21.93
C THR A 83 9.61 -27.78 23.18
N ALA A 84 8.42 -28.25 23.55
CA ALA A 84 7.78 -27.88 24.81
C ALA A 84 8.58 -28.38 26.01
N GLY A 85 9.09 -29.62 25.95
CA GLY A 85 9.91 -30.20 27.02
C GLY A 85 11.20 -29.41 27.24
N VAL A 86 11.91 -29.07 26.17
CA VAL A 86 13.12 -28.22 26.23
C VAL A 86 12.80 -26.83 26.78
N HIS A 87 11.72 -26.20 26.30
CA HIS A 87 11.33 -24.86 26.73
C HIS A 87 10.92 -24.82 28.20
N VAL A 88 10.14 -25.81 28.66
CA VAL A 88 9.74 -25.96 30.06
C VAL A 88 10.95 -26.28 30.94
N GLY A 89 11.86 -27.15 30.49
CA GLY A 89 13.10 -27.45 31.22
C GLY A 89 14.01 -26.23 31.36
N LEU A 90 14.13 -25.41 30.30
CA LEU A 90 14.87 -24.16 30.33
C LEU A 90 14.22 -23.14 31.28
N LEU A 91 12.89 -22.98 31.20
CA LEU A 91 12.14 -22.11 32.12
C LEU A 91 12.28 -22.56 33.57
N LEU A 92 12.17 -23.87 33.84
CA LEU A 92 12.34 -24.40 35.19
C LEU A 92 13.77 -24.21 35.69
N THR A 93 14.79 -24.38 34.85
CA THR A 93 16.21 -24.14 35.21
C THR A 93 16.47 -22.65 35.48
N LEU A 94 15.82 -21.76 34.72
CA LEU A 94 15.82 -20.31 34.97
C LEU A 94 15.05 -19.94 36.26
N MET A 95 14.09 -20.75 36.68
CA MET A 95 13.31 -20.55 37.90
C MET A 95 13.93 -21.21 39.15
N THR A 96 14.75 -22.26 38.99
CA THR A 96 15.42 -22.99 40.09
C THR A 96 16.85 -22.55 40.34
N SER A 97 17.46 -21.78 39.43
CA SER A 97 18.65 -20.98 39.74
C SER A 97 18.25 -19.87 40.73
N SER A 98 19.10 -19.61 41.75
CA SER A 98 18.74 -18.75 42.88
C SER A 98 18.14 -17.42 42.41
N LEU A 99 16.93 -17.14 42.87
CA LEU A 99 16.10 -16.00 42.49
C LEU A 99 16.84 -14.65 42.57
N GLU A 100 17.85 -14.51 43.43
CA GLU A 100 18.68 -13.30 43.51
C GLU A 100 19.65 -13.17 42.34
N ALA A 101 20.31 -14.24 41.89
CA ALA A 101 21.28 -14.16 40.80
C ALA A 101 20.58 -13.94 39.43
N ALA A 102 19.44 -14.60 39.21
CA ALA A 102 18.65 -14.42 38.00
C ALA A 102 17.92 -13.06 37.99
N ALA A 103 17.41 -12.59 39.14
CA ALA A 103 16.83 -11.24 39.23
C ALA A 103 17.89 -10.15 39.06
N VAL A 104 19.09 -10.30 39.63
CA VAL A 104 20.20 -9.36 39.41
C VAL A 104 20.67 -9.40 37.96
N GLN A 105 20.79 -10.57 37.32
CA GLN A 105 21.15 -10.63 35.90
C GLN A 105 20.07 -10.03 35.00
N VAL A 106 18.79 -10.31 35.24
CA VAL A 106 17.68 -9.74 34.47
C VAL A 106 17.50 -8.24 34.74
N GLN A 107 17.76 -7.77 35.97
CA GLN A 107 17.80 -6.34 36.30
C GLN A 107 19.04 -5.66 35.72
N VAL A 108 20.22 -6.27 35.72
CA VAL A 108 21.43 -5.70 35.11
C VAL A 108 21.32 -5.68 33.59
N ILE A 109 20.75 -6.72 32.97
CA ILE A 109 20.43 -6.73 31.54
C ILE A 109 19.29 -5.75 31.25
N GLY A 110 18.28 -5.66 32.10
CA GLY A 110 17.14 -4.74 31.96
C GLY A 110 17.53 -3.28 32.12
N ILE A 111 18.32 -2.96 33.14
CA ILE A 111 18.94 -1.65 33.37
C ILE A 111 19.97 -1.37 32.30
N GLY A 112 20.75 -2.36 31.86
CA GLY A 112 21.69 -2.24 30.74
C GLY A 112 20.98 -1.93 29.42
N CYS A 113 19.88 -2.62 29.11
CA CYS A 113 19.04 -2.37 27.94
C CYS A 113 18.28 -1.05 28.06
N ALA A 114 17.77 -0.69 29.23
CA ALA A 114 17.08 0.58 29.47
C ALA A 114 18.07 1.75 29.42
N ALA A 115 19.24 1.63 30.04
CA ALA A 115 20.33 2.59 29.96
C ALA A 115 20.86 2.68 28.53
N LEU A 116 20.98 1.57 27.79
CA LEU A 116 21.34 1.55 26.37
C LEU A 116 20.26 2.23 25.54
N LEU A 117 18.96 2.00 25.78
CA LEU A 117 17.85 2.66 25.10
C LEU A 117 17.80 4.17 25.41
N VAL A 118 18.11 4.56 26.64
CA VAL A 118 18.21 5.96 27.10
C VAL A 118 19.47 6.64 26.53
N LEU A 119 20.61 5.95 26.50
CA LEU A 119 21.85 6.38 25.86
C LEU A 119 21.65 6.53 24.35
N LEU A 120 21.07 5.52 23.69
CA LEU A 120 20.67 5.54 22.27
C LEU A 120 19.55 6.54 21.98
N ARG A 121 18.95 7.18 22.99
CA ARG A 121 18.08 8.35 22.82
C ARG A 121 18.88 9.66 22.70
N THR A 122 20.13 9.68 23.14
CA THR A 122 21.03 10.83 22.97
C THR A 122 21.60 10.88 21.56
N ARG A 123 21.66 12.08 20.97
CA ARG A 123 22.18 12.28 19.60
C ARG A 123 23.63 11.78 19.42
N ARG A 124 24.45 11.84 20.48
CA ARG A 124 25.84 11.36 20.48
C ARG A 124 25.95 9.84 20.40
N ALA A 125 25.20 9.09 21.21
CA ALA A 125 25.27 7.62 21.15
C ALA A 125 24.67 7.08 19.84
N GLN A 126 23.62 7.71 19.30
CA GLN A 126 23.10 7.36 17.97
C GLN A 126 24.13 7.61 16.86
N SER A 127 24.99 8.62 17.00
CA SER A 127 26.06 8.88 16.04
C SER A 127 27.15 7.81 16.13
N ILE A 128 27.58 7.45 17.34
CA ILE A 128 28.59 6.41 17.58
C ILE A 128 28.08 5.04 17.13
N ALA A 129 26.86 4.67 17.49
CA ALA A 129 26.24 3.41 17.06
C ALA A 129 26.11 3.34 15.54
N ARG A 130 25.70 4.43 14.88
CA ARG A 130 25.69 4.51 13.40
C ARG A 130 27.08 4.36 12.80
N ALA A 131 28.11 4.98 13.38
CA ALA A 131 29.48 4.86 12.92
C ALA A 131 30.04 3.43 13.10
N LEU A 132 29.75 2.79 14.24
CA LEU A 132 30.16 1.42 14.52
C LEU A 132 29.47 0.42 13.60
N PHE A 133 28.16 0.57 13.42
CA PHE A 133 27.35 -0.24 12.51
C PHE A 133 27.76 -0.02 11.05
N GLY A 134 28.11 1.22 10.68
CA GLY A 134 28.67 1.55 9.36
C GLY A 134 30.02 0.87 9.10
N ARG A 135 30.93 0.85 10.08
CA ARG A 135 32.22 0.15 9.99
C ARG A 135 32.05 -1.37 9.92
N LEU A 136 31.15 -1.92 10.74
CA LEU A 136 30.85 -3.36 10.74
C LEU A 136 30.23 -3.78 9.41
N ARG A 137 29.26 -3.01 8.92
CA ARG A 137 28.63 -3.20 7.61
C ARG A 137 29.67 -3.15 6.49
N ALA A 138 30.52 -2.12 6.45
CA ALA A 138 31.57 -2.00 5.42
C ALA A 138 32.55 -3.18 5.38
N ARG A 139 32.72 -3.89 6.51
CA ARG A 139 33.60 -5.07 6.61
C ARG A 139 32.90 -6.38 6.23
N VAL A 140 31.60 -6.48 6.50
CA VAL A 140 30.79 -7.70 6.28
C VAL A 140 30.15 -7.71 4.90
N GLU A 141 29.71 -6.55 4.39
CA GLU A 141 29.04 -6.39 3.10
C GLU A 141 29.87 -6.93 1.91
N PRO A 142 31.21 -6.75 1.84
CA PRO A 142 32.05 -7.36 0.81
C PRO A 142 32.18 -8.88 0.87
N LEU A 143 31.66 -9.53 1.92
CA LEU A 143 31.70 -10.98 2.12
C LEU A 143 30.35 -11.65 1.82
N LEU A 144 29.28 -10.87 1.64
CA LEU A 144 27.95 -11.40 1.35
C LEU A 144 27.82 -11.86 -0.11
N PRO A 145 27.01 -12.87 -0.44
CA PRO A 145 26.70 -13.24 -1.83
C PRO A 145 26.12 -12.04 -2.60
N ARG A 146 26.38 -11.93 -3.92
CA ARG A 146 25.89 -10.79 -4.75
C ARG A 146 24.38 -10.56 -4.59
N GLY A 147 23.57 -11.61 -4.70
CA GLY A 147 22.11 -11.48 -4.49
C GLY A 147 21.68 -11.00 -3.10
N LEU A 148 22.49 -11.23 -2.05
CA LEU A 148 22.21 -10.70 -0.71
C LEU A 148 22.69 -9.25 -0.55
N ARG A 149 23.77 -8.85 -1.24
CA ARG A 149 24.20 -7.45 -1.33
C ARG A 149 23.21 -6.62 -2.13
N ASP A 150 22.73 -7.11 -3.26
CA ASP A 150 21.71 -6.44 -4.08
C ASP A 150 20.38 -6.35 -3.31
N ALA A 151 20.07 -7.33 -2.46
CA ALA A 151 18.97 -7.23 -1.50
C ALA A 151 19.24 -6.28 -0.33
N LEU A 152 20.47 -5.85 -0.05
CA LEU A 152 20.82 -4.86 0.98
C LEU A 152 20.95 -3.44 0.42
N HIS A 153 21.33 -3.32 -0.86
CA HIS A 153 21.26 -2.09 -1.62
C HIS A 153 19.81 -1.90 -2.06
N ARG A 154 19.28 -0.68 -1.97
CA ARG A 154 17.89 -0.36 -2.32
C ARG A 154 17.66 -0.35 -3.84
N ASN A 155 18.33 -1.27 -4.56
CA ASN A 155 18.34 -1.42 -6.02
C ASN A 155 18.50 -0.06 -6.72
N PRO A 156 19.71 0.53 -6.68
CA PRO A 156 19.93 1.85 -7.22
C PRO A 156 19.68 1.87 -8.73
N THR A 157 19.08 2.95 -9.23
CA THR A 157 18.87 3.10 -10.68
C THR A 157 20.22 3.25 -11.39
N PRO A 158 20.50 2.50 -12.46
CA PRO A 158 21.78 2.59 -13.17
C PRO A 158 21.90 3.89 -13.99
N ARG A 159 20.77 4.50 -14.36
CA ARG A 159 20.69 5.74 -15.15
C ARG A 159 19.81 6.76 -14.42
N ALA A 160 19.99 8.04 -14.75
CA ALA A 160 19.07 9.07 -14.27
C ALA A 160 17.67 8.84 -14.86
N ILE A 161 16.62 9.01 -14.05
CA ILE A 161 15.23 8.96 -14.50
C ILE A 161 14.79 10.38 -14.82
N THR A 162 14.45 10.60 -16.09
CA THR A 162 13.97 11.89 -16.60
C THR A 162 12.59 11.69 -17.22
N LEU A 163 11.55 12.15 -16.54
CA LEU A 163 10.18 12.17 -17.05
C LEU A 163 9.73 13.63 -17.21
N PRO A 164 9.00 13.97 -18.29
CA PRO A 164 8.54 15.35 -18.49
C PRO A 164 7.73 15.87 -17.31
N GLY A 165 8.02 17.09 -16.88
CA GLY A 165 7.32 17.76 -15.79
C GLY A 165 7.70 17.30 -14.38
N LEU A 166 8.55 16.28 -14.22
CA LEU A 166 9.01 15.77 -12.93
C LEU A 166 10.48 16.12 -12.65
N PRO A 167 10.91 16.21 -11.38
CA PRO A 167 12.32 16.31 -11.04
C PRO A 167 13.15 15.15 -11.60
N VAL A 168 14.44 15.36 -11.83
CA VAL A 168 15.35 14.27 -12.21
C VAL A 168 15.65 13.42 -10.98
N VAL A 169 15.45 12.10 -11.07
CA VAL A 169 16.01 11.18 -10.08
C VAL A 169 17.41 10.78 -10.54
N PRO A 170 18.47 11.08 -9.78
CA PRO A 170 19.84 10.88 -10.24
C PRO A 170 20.19 9.40 -10.35
N ALA A 171 21.16 9.07 -11.20
CA ALA A 171 21.77 7.76 -11.23
C ALA A 171 22.33 7.40 -9.84
N GLY A 172 22.18 6.14 -9.42
CA GLY A 172 22.56 5.68 -8.08
C GLY A 172 21.48 5.89 -7.02
N ALA A 173 20.41 6.64 -7.30
CA ALA A 173 19.31 6.80 -6.36
C ALA A 173 18.58 5.47 -6.12
N PRO A 174 18.16 5.18 -4.88
CA PRO A 174 17.44 3.96 -4.56
C PRO A 174 16.07 3.94 -5.25
N THR A 175 15.70 2.79 -5.82
CA THR A 175 14.39 2.63 -6.47
C THR A 175 13.44 1.73 -5.69
N ILE A 176 13.92 0.98 -4.69
CA ILE A 176 13.11 0.06 -3.89
C ILE A 176 13.31 0.32 -2.41
N GLY A 177 12.22 0.69 -1.72
CA GLY A 177 12.24 1.00 -0.29
C GLY A 177 12.26 -0.23 0.62
N TRP A 178 12.72 -0.05 1.87
CA TRP A 178 12.62 -1.10 2.90
C TRP A 178 11.16 -1.43 3.22
N ALA A 179 10.30 -0.42 3.29
CA ALA A 179 8.88 -0.60 3.55
C ALA A 179 8.22 -1.50 2.48
N GLU A 180 8.54 -1.31 1.20
CA GLU A 180 7.99 -2.10 0.09
C GLU A 180 8.40 -3.59 0.15
N ARG A 181 9.48 -3.93 0.85
CA ARG A 181 9.98 -5.30 1.02
C ARG A 181 9.33 -6.05 2.17
N ILE A 182 8.66 -5.34 3.09
CA ILE A 182 7.99 -5.97 4.23
C ILE A 182 6.64 -6.53 3.73
N PRO A 183 6.33 -7.81 4.01
CA PRO A 183 5.02 -8.36 3.71
C PRO A 183 3.91 -7.46 4.28
N PRO A 184 2.87 -7.09 3.51
CA PRO A 184 1.87 -6.12 3.93
C PRO A 184 1.26 -6.43 5.31
N LEU A 185 0.95 -7.71 5.57
CA LEU A 185 0.39 -8.11 6.87
C LEU A 185 1.29 -7.70 8.04
N LEU A 186 2.61 -7.87 7.92
CA LEU A 186 3.57 -7.51 8.97
C LEU A 186 3.75 -6.00 9.07
N PHE A 187 3.80 -5.31 7.92
CA PHE A 187 3.94 -3.86 7.87
C PHE A 187 2.78 -3.14 8.59
N TYR A 188 1.55 -3.64 8.44
CA TYR A 188 0.37 -2.97 9.01
C TYR A 188 0.09 -3.33 10.49
N ILE A 189 0.81 -4.27 11.13
CA ILE A 189 0.57 -4.62 12.56
C ILE A 189 0.67 -3.39 13.49
N PRO A 190 1.73 -2.56 13.45
CA PRO A 190 1.83 -1.41 14.33
C PRO A 190 0.69 -0.40 14.12
N LEU A 191 0.23 -0.24 12.87
CA LEU A 191 -0.89 0.62 12.51
C LEU A 191 -2.23 0.12 13.04
N VAL A 192 -2.42 -1.21 13.11
CA VAL A 192 -3.59 -1.81 13.75
C VAL A 192 -3.59 -1.54 15.25
N VAL A 193 -2.44 -1.68 15.92
CA VAL A 193 -2.30 -1.41 17.36
C VAL A 193 -2.67 0.04 17.68
N GLN A 194 -2.15 1.00 16.91
CA GLN A 194 -2.52 2.41 17.10
C GLN A 194 -4.00 2.66 16.81
N TRP A 195 -4.56 2.05 15.77
CA TRP A 195 -6.00 2.19 15.47
C TRP A 195 -6.87 1.77 16.66
N PHE A 196 -6.55 0.65 17.32
CA PHE A 196 -7.26 0.23 18.53
C PHE A 196 -7.07 1.22 19.68
N ALA A 197 -5.84 1.71 19.90
CA ALA A 197 -5.58 2.70 20.94
C ALA A 197 -6.37 4.01 20.72
N LEU A 198 -6.40 4.52 19.48
CA LEU A 198 -7.20 5.69 19.11
C LEU A 198 -8.71 5.40 19.19
N GLY A 199 -9.15 4.21 18.79
CA GLY A 199 -10.54 3.79 18.90
C GLY A 199 -11.03 3.73 20.35
N ILE A 200 -10.19 3.25 21.28
CA ILE A 200 -10.47 3.30 22.72
C ILE A 200 -10.52 4.76 23.20
N ARG A 201 -9.51 5.57 22.83
CA ARG A 201 -9.42 6.99 23.22
C ARG A 201 -10.65 7.80 22.79
N HIS A 202 -11.11 7.62 21.55
CA HIS A 202 -12.26 8.35 21.00
C HIS A 202 -13.60 7.57 21.13
N ARG A 203 -13.59 6.43 21.83
CA ARG A 203 -14.75 5.57 22.09
C ARG A 203 -15.48 5.10 20.82
N SER A 204 -14.77 4.91 19.72
CA SER A 204 -15.32 4.35 18.49
C SER A 204 -14.21 3.87 17.55
N LEU A 205 -14.22 2.57 17.22
CA LEU A 205 -13.30 1.97 16.26
C LEU A 205 -13.63 2.34 14.80
N SER A 206 -14.87 2.75 14.53
CA SER A 206 -15.34 3.16 13.21
C SER A 206 -15.33 4.68 13.02
N LEU A 207 -14.86 5.45 14.01
CA LEU A 207 -14.89 6.92 13.96
C LEU A 207 -14.37 7.50 12.64
N PRO A 208 -13.27 7.03 12.04
CA PRO A 208 -12.76 7.57 10.77
C PRO A 208 -13.76 7.60 9.61
N THR A 209 -14.83 6.81 9.62
CA THR A 209 -15.86 6.87 8.58
C THR A 209 -16.70 8.15 8.64
N ALA A 210 -16.58 8.95 9.69
CA ALA A 210 -17.23 10.25 9.84
C ALA A 210 -16.35 11.42 9.36
N ALA A 211 -15.11 11.17 8.92
CA ALA A 211 -14.15 12.22 8.57
C ALA A 211 -14.64 13.13 7.42
N ASN A 212 -15.37 12.57 6.45
CA ASN A 212 -15.91 13.31 5.30
C ASN A 212 -17.41 13.05 5.16
N PRO A 213 -18.30 13.84 5.79
CA PRO A 213 -19.74 13.55 5.84
C PRO A 213 -20.44 13.38 4.48
N SER A 214 -19.89 13.97 3.42
CA SER A 214 -20.47 13.89 2.06
C SER A 214 -19.93 12.75 1.20
N ILE A 215 -19.00 11.94 1.73
CA ILE A 215 -18.43 10.78 1.04
C ILE A 215 -18.93 9.51 1.70
N GLU A 216 -19.34 8.51 0.90
CA GLU A 216 -19.70 7.17 1.37
C GLU A 216 -18.60 6.61 2.31
N ALA A 217 -19.00 6.17 3.51
CA ALA A 217 -18.08 5.69 4.56
C ALA A 217 -16.93 6.67 4.91
N GLY A 218 -17.11 7.98 4.72
CA GLY A 218 -16.06 8.99 4.89
C GLY A 218 -14.92 8.86 3.89
N GLY A 219 -15.10 8.04 2.85
CA GLY A 219 -14.06 7.59 1.93
C GLY A 219 -13.03 6.67 2.56
N LEU A 220 -13.37 6.00 3.67
CA LEU A 220 -12.50 5.00 4.29
C LEU A 220 -12.45 3.70 3.46
N LEU A 221 -13.57 3.33 2.85
CA LEU A 221 -13.71 2.04 2.18
C LEU A 221 -14.89 2.04 1.20
N GLY A 222 -14.60 1.67 -0.05
CA GLY A 222 -15.63 1.31 -1.03
C GLY A 222 -16.42 2.49 -1.58
N GLU A 223 -15.87 3.70 -1.47
CA GLU A 223 -16.46 4.92 -2.00
C GLU A 223 -16.55 4.92 -3.53
N SER A 224 -17.59 5.57 -4.05
CA SER A 224 -17.75 5.87 -5.47
C SER A 224 -16.79 6.98 -5.87
N LYS A 225 -15.83 6.67 -6.76
CA LYS A 225 -14.88 7.68 -7.26
C LYS A 225 -15.57 8.79 -8.02
N ILE A 226 -16.62 8.49 -8.79
CA ILE A 226 -17.34 9.54 -9.52
C ILE A 226 -18.07 10.45 -8.56
N ALA A 227 -18.67 9.92 -7.49
CA ALA A 227 -19.30 10.74 -6.45
C ALA A 227 -18.28 11.68 -5.77
N CYS A 228 -17.07 11.20 -5.46
CA CYS A 228 -16.00 12.05 -4.92
C CYS A 228 -15.56 13.14 -5.91
N MET A 229 -15.44 12.80 -7.20
CA MET A 229 -15.18 13.79 -8.25
C MET A 229 -16.34 14.78 -8.37
N ASP A 230 -17.58 14.35 -8.17
CA ASP A 230 -18.78 15.17 -8.29
C ASP A 230 -18.99 16.16 -7.15
N LEU A 231 -18.31 15.97 -6.03
CA LEU A 231 -18.21 16.97 -4.98
C LEU A 231 -17.47 18.23 -5.43
N ILE A 232 -16.62 18.19 -6.45
CA ILE A 232 -15.92 19.38 -6.95
C ILE A 232 -16.94 20.32 -7.60
N GLY A 233 -17.27 21.42 -6.92
CA GLY A 233 -18.24 22.39 -7.40
C GLY A 233 -17.85 23.11 -8.71
N PRO A 234 -18.82 23.79 -9.35
CA PRO A 234 -18.69 24.33 -10.70
C PRO A 234 -17.53 25.30 -10.89
N GLY A 235 -17.21 26.14 -9.90
CA GLY A 235 -16.10 27.09 -9.99
C GLY A 235 -14.71 26.44 -9.90
N ALA A 236 -14.64 25.22 -9.34
CA ALA A 236 -13.43 24.42 -9.29
C ALA A 236 -13.34 23.36 -10.40
N ARG A 237 -14.38 23.19 -11.24
CA ARG A 237 -14.41 22.15 -12.28
C ARG A 237 -13.32 22.25 -13.32
N GLN A 238 -12.83 23.45 -13.59
CA GLN A 238 -11.66 23.64 -14.46
C GLN A 238 -10.44 22.87 -13.96
N TRP A 239 -10.30 22.62 -12.66
CA TRP A 239 -9.17 21.88 -12.10
C TRP A 239 -9.36 20.37 -12.15
N ALA A 240 -10.53 19.86 -12.54
CA ALA A 240 -10.84 18.44 -12.55
C ALA A 240 -10.84 17.89 -13.99
N ALA A 241 -10.37 16.65 -14.15
CA ALA A 241 -10.47 15.95 -15.41
C ALA A 241 -11.94 15.64 -15.71
N ARG A 242 -12.41 15.97 -16.92
CA ARG A 242 -13.78 15.65 -17.36
C ARG A 242 -14.04 14.16 -17.25
N SER A 243 -15.19 13.79 -16.70
CA SER A 243 -15.56 12.39 -16.52
C SER A 243 -17.07 12.20 -16.58
N VAL A 244 -17.49 11.00 -16.99
CA VAL A 244 -18.89 10.58 -17.00
C VAL A 244 -19.00 9.16 -16.45
N ALA A 245 -20.05 8.90 -15.67
CA ALA A 245 -20.37 7.55 -15.22
C ALA A 245 -21.06 6.75 -16.33
N LEU A 246 -20.72 5.47 -16.43
CA LEU A 246 -21.36 4.49 -17.31
C LEU A 246 -21.72 3.26 -16.49
N VAL A 247 -22.85 2.62 -16.79
CA VAL A 247 -23.21 1.30 -16.24
C VAL A 247 -23.05 0.28 -17.36
N ASN A 248 -22.29 -0.79 -17.10
CA ASN A 248 -22.02 -1.82 -18.10
C ASN A 248 -23.27 -2.67 -18.38
N ARG A 249 -24.02 -2.32 -19.41
CA ARG A 249 -25.21 -3.05 -19.86
C ARG A 249 -24.90 -3.86 -21.12
N PRO A 250 -25.43 -5.10 -21.25
CA PRO A 250 -25.21 -5.93 -22.44
C PRO A 250 -25.65 -5.30 -23.77
N SER A 251 -26.54 -4.30 -23.72
CA SER A 251 -27.06 -3.60 -24.90
C SER A 251 -26.19 -2.44 -25.41
N LEU A 252 -25.06 -2.15 -24.75
CA LEU A 252 -24.18 -1.06 -25.17
C LEU A 252 -23.51 -1.39 -26.51
N THR A 253 -23.69 -0.49 -27.47
CA THR A 253 -23.04 -0.56 -28.79
C THR A 253 -21.96 0.51 -28.93
N PRO A 254 -20.96 0.33 -29.80
CA PRO A 254 -19.94 1.36 -30.06
C PRO A 254 -20.54 2.74 -30.36
N ALA A 255 -21.56 2.82 -31.21
CA ALA A 255 -22.24 4.07 -31.53
C ALA A 255 -22.95 4.73 -30.32
N ALA A 256 -23.47 3.94 -29.38
CA ALA A 256 -24.03 4.47 -28.14
C ALA A 256 -22.94 5.01 -27.21
N LEU A 257 -21.79 4.34 -27.16
CA LEU A 257 -20.62 4.78 -26.40
C LEU A 257 -20.03 6.07 -26.96
N ASP A 258 -19.94 6.21 -28.29
CA ASP A 258 -19.50 7.44 -28.95
C ASP A 258 -20.42 8.63 -28.63
N ARG A 259 -21.75 8.42 -28.67
CA ARG A 259 -22.72 9.45 -28.29
C ARG A 259 -22.61 9.84 -26.83
N LEU A 260 -22.42 8.88 -25.93
CA LEU A 260 -22.25 9.13 -24.50
C LEU A 260 -20.97 9.92 -24.21
N ALA A 261 -19.84 9.55 -24.82
CA ALA A 261 -18.59 10.28 -24.69
C ALA A 261 -18.71 11.70 -25.24
N SER A 262 -19.22 11.86 -26.47
CA SER A 262 -19.36 13.17 -27.12
C SER A 262 -20.33 14.08 -26.37
N GLY A 263 -21.46 13.54 -25.87
CA GLY A 263 -22.42 14.28 -25.06
C GLY A 263 -21.86 14.76 -23.72
N ALA A 264 -20.81 14.10 -23.21
CA ALA A 264 -20.07 14.52 -22.02
C ALA A 264 -18.86 15.43 -22.36
N GLY A 265 -18.67 15.81 -23.62
CA GLY A 265 -17.51 16.59 -24.07
C GLY A 265 -16.19 15.83 -23.99
N LEU A 266 -16.24 14.50 -24.08
CA LEU A 266 -15.07 13.61 -24.07
C LEU A 266 -14.70 13.20 -25.50
N SER A 267 -13.41 12.98 -25.74
CA SER A 267 -12.89 12.48 -27.01
C SER A 267 -11.84 11.42 -26.75
N PHE A 268 -11.87 10.36 -27.55
CA PHE A 268 -10.89 9.29 -27.44
C PHE A 268 -9.47 9.78 -27.77
N PRO A 269 -8.41 9.22 -27.15
CA PRO A 269 -8.46 8.10 -26.20
C PRO A 269 -8.97 8.52 -24.81
N LEU A 270 -9.68 7.61 -24.14
CA LEU A 270 -10.26 7.82 -22.80
C LEU A 270 -9.66 6.86 -21.78
N VAL A 271 -9.67 7.26 -20.51
CA VAL A 271 -9.38 6.37 -19.38
C VAL A 271 -10.69 5.76 -18.90
N ALA A 272 -10.84 4.45 -19.07
CA ALA A 272 -11.90 3.67 -18.45
C ALA A 272 -11.42 3.13 -17.10
N LYS A 273 -12.19 3.33 -16.03
CA LYS A 273 -11.83 2.84 -14.69
C LYS A 273 -13.04 2.43 -13.86
N PRO A 274 -12.92 1.44 -12.97
CA PRO A 274 -14.00 1.11 -12.04
C PRO A 274 -14.36 2.29 -11.13
N ASP A 275 -15.66 2.51 -10.93
CA ASP A 275 -16.15 3.51 -9.99
C ASP A 275 -15.69 3.16 -8.56
N ILE A 276 -15.88 1.91 -8.16
CA ILE A 276 -15.31 1.33 -6.93
C ILE A 276 -14.07 0.54 -7.30
N GLY A 277 -12.93 0.84 -6.70
CA GLY A 277 -11.69 0.18 -7.10
C GLY A 277 -10.55 0.46 -6.14
N TRP A 278 -9.41 -0.20 -6.37
CA TRP A 278 -8.25 -0.10 -5.49
C TRP A 278 -6.97 -0.28 -6.30
N ARG A 279 -5.96 0.56 -6.02
CA ARG A 279 -4.60 0.46 -6.60
C ARG A 279 -4.56 0.35 -8.14
N GLY A 280 -5.49 1.04 -8.81
CA GLY A 280 -5.60 1.08 -10.26
C GLY A 280 -6.00 -0.24 -10.93
N ILE A 281 -6.56 -1.21 -10.20
CA ILE A 281 -7.14 -2.42 -10.80
C ILE A 281 -8.29 -2.02 -11.74
N GLY A 282 -8.36 -2.67 -12.91
CA GLY A 282 -9.37 -2.38 -13.94
C GLY A 282 -9.18 -1.06 -14.70
N VAL A 283 -8.12 -0.29 -14.45
CA VAL A 283 -7.90 0.96 -15.20
C VAL A 283 -7.29 0.66 -16.57
N ARG A 284 -7.91 1.17 -17.64
CA ARG A 284 -7.44 0.97 -19.02
C ARG A 284 -7.52 2.26 -19.83
N LEU A 285 -6.51 2.53 -20.66
CA LEU A 285 -6.61 3.50 -21.76
C LEU A 285 -7.33 2.82 -22.93
N VAL A 286 -8.49 3.34 -23.32
CA VAL A 286 -9.28 2.87 -24.47
C VAL A 286 -9.13 3.84 -25.64
N ARG A 287 -8.80 3.32 -26.82
CA ARG A 287 -8.42 4.12 -28.00
C ARG A 287 -9.61 4.63 -28.82
N ASP A 288 -10.72 3.89 -28.77
CA ASP A 288 -11.95 4.17 -29.50
C ASP A 288 -13.12 3.40 -28.85
N SER A 289 -14.32 3.54 -29.42
CA SER A 289 -15.52 2.87 -28.92
C SER A 289 -15.51 1.35 -29.09
N ALA A 290 -14.75 0.81 -30.05
CA ALA A 290 -14.61 -0.63 -30.23
C ALA A 290 -13.71 -1.24 -29.15
N ASP A 291 -12.57 -0.60 -28.84
CA ASP A 291 -11.68 -0.96 -27.74
C ASP A 291 -12.40 -0.84 -26.37
N LEU A 292 -13.23 0.19 -26.20
CA LEU A 292 -14.08 0.31 -25.01
C LEU A 292 -15.11 -0.83 -24.92
N CYS A 293 -15.75 -1.21 -26.03
CA CYS A 293 -16.69 -2.34 -26.06
C CYS A 293 -15.99 -3.66 -25.67
N ALA A 294 -14.75 -3.89 -26.16
CA ALA A 294 -13.96 -5.05 -25.79
C ALA A 294 -13.58 -5.05 -24.29
N TYR A 295 -13.23 -3.89 -23.74
CA TYR A 295 -13.00 -3.74 -22.29
C TYR A 295 -14.26 -4.07 -21.47
N LEU A 296 -15.43 -3.60 -21.90
CA LEU A 296 -16.72 -3.85 -21.23
C LEU A 296 -17.14 -5.33 -21.24
N ALA A 297 -16.74 -6.10 -22.25
CA ALA A 297 -17.03 -7.53 -22.32
C ALA A 297 -16.37 -8.33 -21.17
N GLY A 298 -15.21 -7.87 -20.69
CA GLY A 298 -14.52 -8.44 -19.51
C GLY A 298 -14.88 -7.75 -18.19
N PHE A 299 -15.79 -6.77 -18.21
CA PHE A 299 -16.19 -6.00 -17.03
C PHE A 299 -17.50 -6.56 -16.45
N PRO A 300 -17.73 -6.51 -15.12
CA PRO A 300 -18.96 -7.05 -14.53
C PRO A 300 -20.21 -6.37 -15.09
N ALA A 301 -21.23 -7.16 -15.43
CA ALA A 301 -22.52 -6.64 -15.85
C ALA A 301 -23.18 -5.84 -14.72
N GLU A 302 -23.90 -4.78 -15.07
CA GLU A 302 -24.57 -3.83 -14.17
C GLU A 302 -23.64 -3.09 -13.20
N ALA A 303 -22.32 -3.28 -13.29
CA ALA A 303 -21.37 -2.50 -12.52
C ALA A 303 -21.13 -1.14 -13.15
N ARG A 304 -20.93 -0.14 -12.29
CA ARG A 304 -20.62 1.23 -12.70
C ARG A 304 -19.12 1.39 -12.93
N LEU A 305 -18.78 2.12 -13.98
CA LEU A 305 -17.45 2.56 -14.33
C LEU A 305 -17.45 4.05 -14.66
N ILE A 306 -16.26 4.61 -14.84
CA ILE A 306 -16.00 5.99 -15.19
C ILE A 306 -15.27 6.00 -16.53
N LEU A 307 -15.76 6.81 -17.46
CA LEU A 307 -15.00 7.26 -18.62
C LEU A 307 -14.46 8.65 -18.30
N GLN A 308 -13.16 8.85 -18.42
CA GLN A 308 -12.49 10.10 -18.06
C GLN A 308 -11.56 10.54 -19.19
N GLU A 309 -11.43 11.84 -19.40
CA GLU A 309 -10.48 12.39 -20.37
C GLU A 309 -9.04 11.94 -20.03
N HIS A 310 -8.27 11.60 -21.06
CA HIS A 310 -6.87 11.27 -20.88
C HIS A 310 -6.03 12.55 -20.76
N VAL A 311 -5.65 12.91 -19.53
CA VAL A 311 -4.81 14.09 -19.27
C VAL A 311 -3.38 13.82 -19.79
N PRO A 312 -2.86 14.62 -20.74
CA PRO A 312 -1.63 14.30 -21.47
C PRO A 312 -0.34 14.62 -20.70
N TYR A 313 -0.43 14.89 -19.40
CA TYR A 313 0.73 15.19 -18.57
C TYR A 313 1.41 13.93 -18.06
N ALA A 314 2.74 13.88 -18.21
CA ALA A 314 3.56 12.81 -17.64
C ALA A 314 3.64 12.92 -16.11
N GLY A 315 3.75 14.15 -15.58
CA GLY A 315 3.79 14.43 -14.15
C GLY A 315 2.50 14.01 -13.45
N GLU A 316 2.63 13.21 -12.39
CA GLU A 316 1.54 12.80 -11.51
C GLU A 316 1.93 13.03 -10.05
N ALA A 317 1.03 13.63 -9.28
CA ALA A 317 1.23 13.88 -7.85
C ALA A 317 0.04 13.43 -7.02
N GLY A 318 0.31 12.90 -5.83
CA GLY A 318 -0.70 12.70 -4.79
C GLY A 318 -0.57 13.80 -3.74
N ILE A 319 -1.60 14.63 -3.60
CA ILE A 319 -1.65 15.79 -2.70
C ILE A 319 -2.65 15.50 -1.59
N PHE A 320 -2.14 15.20 -0.40
CA PHE A 320 -2.93 14.88 0.77
C PHE A 320 -3.28 16.17 1.51
N TYR A 321 -4.56 16.52 1.50
CA TYR A 321 -5.08 17.74 2.07
C TYR A 321 -5.88 17.44 3.34
N VAL A 322 -5.72 18.29 4.34
CA VAL A 322 -6.47 18.21 5.60
C VAL A 322 -6.94 19.58 6.03
N ARG A 323 -8.22 19.70 6.37
CA ARG A 323 -8.84 20.87 6.99
C ARG A 323 -9.89 20.41 7.99
N LYS A 324 -9.64 20.59 9.29
CA LYS A 324 -10.62 20.23 10.31
C LYS A 324 -11.86 21.12 10.19
N PRO A 325 -13.04 20.62 10.57
CA PRO A 325 -14.22 21.46 10.70
C PRO A 325 -13.94 22.69 11.57
N GLY A 326 -14.32 23.88 11.07
CA GLY A 326 -14.09 25.17 11.73
C GLY A 326 -12.74 25.84 11.42
N GLU A 327 -11.79 25.16 10.77
CA GLU A 327 -10.57 25.81 10.28
C GLU A 327 -10.85 26.59 8.99
N ARG A 328 -10.34 27.82 8.91
CA ARG A 328 -10.47 28.67 7.71
C ARG A 328 -9.62 28.18 6.55
N HIS A 329 -8.42 27.68 6.86
CA HIS A 329 -7.42 27.21 5.90
C HIS A 329 -7.01 25.79 6.24
N GLY A 330 -6.85 24.97 5.22
CA GLY A 330 -6.30 23.64 5.37
C GLY A 330 -4.78 23.63 5.25
N ARG A 331 -4.24 22.43 5.14
CA ARG A 331 -2.83 22.17 4.90
C ARG A 331 -2.65 20.96 4.00
N ILE A 332 -1.64 21.00 3.15
CA ILE A 332 -1.16 19.82 2.46
C ILE A 332 -0.25 19.06 3.42
N PHE A 333 -0.80 18.01 4.03
CA PHE A 333 -0.11 17.15 4.99
C PHE A 333 0.99 16.30 4.35
N SER A 334 0.79 15.88 3.10
CA SER A 334 1.70 15.01 2.38
C SER A 334 1.61 15.31 0.89
N MET A 335 2.75 15.33 0.20
CA MET A 335 2.78 15.40 -1.26
C MET A 335 3.77 14.38 -1.82
N THR A 336 3.40 13.74 -2.94
CA THR A 336 4.20 12.66 -3.55
C THR A 336 4.25 12.83 -5.04
N PHE A 337 5.42 12.76 -5.65
CA PHE A 337 5.54 12.59 -7.09
C PHE A 337 5.53 11.10 -7.47
N ARG A 338 4.81 10.76 -8.53
CA ARG A 338 4.72 9.40 -9.05
C ARG A 338 5.38 9.31 -10.42
N TYR A 339 6.45 8.53 -10.49
CA TYR A 339 7.10 8.17 -11.75
C TYR A 339 6.47 6.87 -12.22
N TYR A 340 5.79 6.91 -13.36
CA TYR A 340 5.17 5.72 -13.92
C TYR A 340 6.22 4.66 -14.26
N PRO A 341 5.87 3.36 -14.22
CA PRO A 341 6.79 2.30 -14.60
C PRO A 341 7.21 2.49 -16.06
N HIS A 342 8.52 2.50 -16.33
CA HIS A 342 9.07 2.74 -17.67
C HIS A 342 10.41 2.06 -17.83
N VAL A 343 10.83 1.92 -19.09
CA VAL A 343 12.22 1.67 -19.48
C VAL A 343 12.65 2.67 -20.53
N VAL A 344 13.96 2.79 -20.77
CA VAL A 344 14.53 3.65 -21.81
C VAL A 344 15.24 2.78 -22.83
N GLY A 345 14.85 2.92 -24.10
CA GLY A 345 15.47 2.21 -25.20
C GLY A 345 16.96 2.53 -25.33
N ASP A 346 17.73 1.53 -25.71
CA ASP A 346 19.15 1.64 -26.07
C ASP A 346 19.40 1.34 -27.56
N GLY A 347 18.32 1.17 -28.33
CA GLY A 347 18.36 0.87 -29.76
C GLY A 347 18.82 -0.56 -30.10
N ARG A 348 19.05 -1.43 -29.10
CA ARG A 348 19.62 -2.77 -29.31
C ARG A 348 18.86 -3.87 -28.57
N SER A 349 18.48 -3.62 -27.33
CA SER A 349 17.79 -4.58 -26.49
C SER A 349 16.27 -4.55 -26.68
N THR A 350 15.66 -5.72 -26.59
CA THR A 350 14.21 -5.86 -26.63
C THR A 350 13.57 -5.29 -25.36
N LEU A 351 12.28 -4.96 -25.42
CA LEU A 351 11.51 -4.51 -24.27
C LEU A 351 11.58 -5.51 -23.10
N ARG A 352 11.57 -6.81 -23.39
CA ARG A 352 11.75 -7.89 -22.41
C ARG A 352 13.10 -7.80 -21.68
N GLU A 353 14.18 -7.59 -22.42
CA GLU A 353 15.52 -7.46 -21.85
C GLU A 353 15.67 -6.19 -21.02
N LEU A 354 15.10 -5.08 -21.49
CA LEU A 354 15.10 -3.80 -20.77
C LEU A 354 14.33 -3.90 -19.45
N ILE A 355 13.16 -4.58 -19.44
CA ILE A 355 12.39 -4.83 -18.21
C ILE A 355 13.20 -5.69 -17.23
N ALA A 356 13.88 -6.73 -17.71
CA ALA A 356 14.68 -7.61 -16.88
C ALA A 356 15.93 -6.91 -16.29
N ALA A 357 16.50 -5.96 -17.03
CA ALA A 357 17.67 -5.20 -16.61
C ALA A 357 17.35 -4.04 -15.65
N ASP A 358 16.16 -3.45 -15.74
CA ASP A 358 15.76 -2.36 -14.85
C ASP A 358 15.45 -2.88 -13.43
N PRO A 359 16.08 -2.35 -12.37
CA PRO A 359 15.92 -2.90 -11.03
C PRO A 359 14.50 -2.81 -10.45
N ARG A 360 13.70 -1.81 -10.87
CA ARG A 360 12.34 -1.63 -10.37
C ARG A 360 11.33 -2.36 -11.26
N ALA A 361 11.45 -2.28 -12.58
CA ALA A 361 10.57 -2.95 -13.53
C ALA A 361 10.70 -4.48 -13.42
N SER A 362 11.93 -5.00 -13.27
CA SER A 362 12.17 -6.44 -13.09
C SER A 362 11.45 -7.01 -11.87
N TRP A 363 11.29 -6.23 -10.80
CA TRP A 363 10.56 -6.66 -9.60
C TRP A 363 9.07 -6.90 -9.85
N LYS A 364 8.51 -6.33 -10.92
CA LYS A 364 7.11 -6.48 -11.37
C LYS A 364 7.01 -7.02 -12.79
N ALA A 365 8.05 -7.70 -13.28
CA ALA A 365 8.18 -8.13 -14.68
C ALA A 365 6.96 -8.92 -15.17
N ASP A 366 6.42 -9.84 -14.37
CA ASP A 366 5.25 -10.65 -14.76
C ASP A 366 4.05 -9.79 -15.20
N LEU A 367 3.78 -8.70 -14.47
CA LEU A 367 2.67 -7.79 -14.80
C LEU A 367 2.93 -7.02 -16.09
N HIS A 368 4.18 -6.65 -16.35
CA HIS A 368 4.57 -5.97 -17.59
C HIS A 368 4.57 -6.92 -18.78
N HIS A 369 4.99 -8.17 -18.59
CA HIS A 369 4.96 -9.20 -19.62
C HIS A 369 3.53 -9.53 -20.05
N GLU A 370 2.61 -9.62 -19.10
CA GLU A 370 1.18 -9.82 -19.38
C GLU A 370 0.60 -8.61 -20.15
N ALA A 371 0.82 -7.39 -19.66
CA ALA A 371 0.24 -6.18 -20.25
C ALA A 371 0.81 -5.82 -21.64
N LEU A 372 2.05 -6.23 -21.94
CA LEU A 372 2.78 -5.85 -23.15
C LEU A 372 3.12 -7.06 -24.02
N ALA A 373 2.41 -8.19 -23.86
CA ALA A 373 2.71 -9.47 -24.51
C ALA A 373 3.02 -9.33 -26.02
N ASP A 374 2.21 -8.53 -26.74
CA ASP A 374 2.34 -8.31 -28.20
C ASP A 374 3.52 -7.40 -28.60
N ARG A 375 4.23 -6.82 -27.63
CA ARG A 375 5.29 -5.82 -27.83
C ARG A 375 6.61 -6.19 -27.17
N LEU A 376 6.71 -7.32 -26.48
CA LEU A 376 7.89 -7.66 -25.67
C LEU A 376 9.18 -7.80 -26.49
N ASP A 377 9.05 -8.15 -27.76
CA ASP A 377 10.19 -8.34 -28.67
C ASP A 377 10.48 -7.07 -29.53
N GLU A 378 9.74 -5.97 -29.30
CA GLU A 378 10.04 -4.65 -29.86
C GLU A 378 11.40 -4.17 -29.32
N VAL A 379 12.24 -3.59 -30.19
CA VAL A 379 13.50 -2.92 -29.82
C VAL A 379 13.26 -1.40 -29.85
N PRO A 380 13.10 -0.73 -28.70
CA PRO A 380 12.85 0.70 -28.67
C PRO A 380 14.11 1.48 -29.07
N ALA A 381 13.93 2.56 -29.84
CA ALA A 381 15.02 3.44 -30.25
C ALA A 381 15.79 4.04 -29.05
N GLU A 382 17.07 4.36 -29.26
CA GLU A 382 17.91 4.94 -28.22
C GLU A 382 17.29 6.22 -27.63
N GLY A 383 17.23 6.30 -26.29
CA GLY A 383 16.65 7.43 -25.57
C GLY A 383 15.12 7.44 -25.52
N ARG A 384 14.43 6.54 -26.21
CA ARG A 384 12.96 6.46 -26.19
C ARG A 384 12.47 5.92 -24.86
N THR A 385 11.76 6.73 -24.08
CA THR A 385 11.02 6.27 -22.90
C THR A 385 9.80 5.45 -23.33
N VAL A 386 9.76 4.18 -22.91
CA VAL A 386 8.60 3.30 -23.07
C VAL A 386 7.89 3.17 -21.73
N ARG A 387 6.66 3.67 -21.66
CA ARG A 387 5.79 3.50 -20.49
C ARG A 387 5.26 2.07 -20.44
N LEU A 388 5.44 1.38 -19.30
CA LEU A 388 5.05 -0.01 -19.13
C LEU A 388 3.64 -0.19 -18.55
N SER A 389 3.07 0.86 -17.94
CA SER A 389 1.67 0.88 -17.49
C SER A 389 1.13 2.30 -17.43
N LEU A 390 -0.15 2.48 -17.77
CA LEU A 390 -0.90 3.71 -17.50
C LEU A 390 -0.98 4.00 -15.99
N VAL A 391 -1.06 2.98 -15.15
CA VAL A 391 -1.19 3.16 -13.71
C VAL A 391 0.17 3.47 -13.08
N GLY A 392 0.28 4.60 -12.38
CA GLY A 392 1.50 5.02 -11.67
C GLY A 392 1.71 4.36 -10.29
N SER A 393 1.09 3.21 -10.01
CA SER A 393 1.05 2.61 -8.67
C SER A 393 2.28 1.76 -8.35
N SER A 394 2.72 1.74 -7.09
CA SER A 394 3.78 0.81 -6.62
C SER A 394 3.45 -0.66 -6.87
N ARG A 395 2.16 -1.03 -6.94
CA ARG A 395 1.70 -2.38 -7.33
C ARG A 395 2.31 -2.84 -8.66
N VAL A 396 2.37 -1.93 -9.63
CA VAL A 396 2.86 -2.19 -10.99
C VAL A 396 4.24 -1.56 -11.22
N GLY A 397 4.98 -1.23 -10.16
CA GLY A 397 6.35 -0.72 -10.26
C GLY A 397 6.47 0.79 -10.40
N GLY A 398 5.43 1.57 -10.12
CA GLY A 398 5.52 3.04 -10.14
C GLY A 398 6.33 3.56 -8.97
N LEU A 399 7.34 4.40 -9.18
CA LEU A 399 8.24 4.92 -8.15
C LEU A 399 7.63 6.15 -7.49
N TYR A 400 7.50 6.12 -6.16
CA TYR A 400 7.04 7.27 -5.37
C TYR A 400 8.26 8.03 -4.85
N LYS A 401 8.20 9.36 -4.94
CA LYS A 401 9.20 10.26 -4.38
C LYS A 401 8.53 11.28 -3.49
N ASP A 402 9.13 11.53 -2.33
CA ASP A 402 8.67 12.58 -1.43
C ASP A 402 8.74 13.94 -2.13
N ALA A 403 7.64 14.67 -2.02
CA ALA A 403 7.47 15.98 -2.61
C ALA A 403 6.93 16.99 -1.60
N CYS A 404 6.97 16.69 -0.30
CA CYS A 404 6.54 17.63 0.74
C CYS A 404 7.33 18.95 0.68
N GLY A 405 8.62 18.90 0.28
CA GLY A 405 9.44 20.10 0.06
C GLY A 405 9.02 20.99 -1.11
N HIS A 406 8.11 20.53 -1.97
CA HIS A 406 7.55 21.30 -3.09
C HIS A 406 6.19 21.93 -2.78
N VAL A 407 5.67 21.71 -1.56
CA VAL A 407 4.42 22.33 -1.12
C VAL A 407 4.67 23.82 -0.86
N THR A 408 3.90 24.67 -1.53
CA THR A 408 3.93 26.12 -1.34
C THR A 408 2.64 26.62 -0.69
N ALA A 409 2.67 27.86 -0.19
CA ALA A 409 1.47 28.55 0.28
C ALA A 409 0.44 28.73 -0.84
N THR A 410 0.88 29.06 -2.06
CA THR A 410 0.00 29.25 -3.23
C THR A 410 -0.69 27.96 -3.63
N LEU A 411 0.05 26.84 -3.65
CA LEU A 411 -0.53 25.52 -3.91
C LEU A 411 -1.56 25.14 -2.84
N THR A 412 -1.25 25.39 -1.57
CA THR A 412 -2.18 25.14 -0.46
C THR A 412 -3.45 25.97 -0.60
N ALA A 413 -3.32 27.27 -0.91
CA ALA A 413 -4.46 28.16 -1.14
C ALA A 413 -5.32 27.69 -2.32
N ARG A 414 -4.72 27.18 -3.41
CA ARG A 414 -5.48 26.59 -4.52
C ARG A 414 -6.32 25.39 -4.08
N PHE A 415 -5.77 24.53 -3.22
CA PHE A 415 -6.52 23.38 -2.68
C PHE A 415 -7.54 23.78 -1.62
N ASP A 416 -7.33 24.86 -0.86
CA ASP A 416 -8.36 25.47 -0.01
C ASP A 416 -9.57 25.88 -0.87
N GLU A 417 -9.35 26.62 -1.96
CA GLU A 417 -10.41 27.09 -2.86
C GLU A 417 -11.19 25.93 -3.52
N ILE A 418 -10.48 24.86 -3.88
CA ILE A 418 -11.12 23.66 -4.43
C ILE A 418 -11.96 22.96 -3.34
N ALA A 419 -11.38 22.77 -2.15
CA ALA A 419 -12.06 22.12 -1.03
C ALA A 419 -13.24 22.95 -0.49
N ASP A 420 -13.24 24.28 -0.62
CA ASP A 420 -14.38 25.15 -0.30
C ASP A 420 -15.62 24.82 -1.14
N GLN A 421 -15.41 24.32 -2.36
CA GLN A 421 -16.49 23.89 -3.23
C GLN A 421 -16.86 22.42 -3.07
N MET A 422 -16.29 21.73 -2.08
CA MET A 422 -16.54 20.32 -1.77
C MET A 422 -17.16 20.21 -0.37
N PRO A 423 -18.48 20.37 -0.24
CA PRO A 423 -19.16 20.31 1.06
C PRO A 423 -18.80 19.03 1.81
N GLY A 424 -18.45 19.14 3.08
CA GLY A 424 -18.12 18.01 3.94
C GLY A 424 -16.85 17.23 3.55
N PHE A 425 -15.96 17.79 2.72
CA PHE A 425 -14.61 17.24 2.51
C PHE A 425 -13.60 17.89 3.47
N HIS A 426 -12.94 17.06 4.28
CA HIS A 426 -12.01 17.50 5.33
C HIS A 426 -10.66 16.77 5.31
N PHE A 427 -10.63 15.52 4.86
CA PHE A 427 -9.44 14.68 4.96
C PHE A 427 -9.37 13.71 3.79
N GLY A 428 -8.37 13.88 2.93
CA GLY A 428 -8.23 13.02 1.75
C GLY A 428 -7.06 13.39 0.85
N ARG A 429 -6.94 12.67 -0.26
CA ARG A 429 -5.87 12.86 -1.25
C ARG A 429 -6.44 13.13 -2.63
N PHE A 430 -6.00 14.24 -3.21
CA PHE A 430 -6.19 14.57 -4.62
C PHE A 430 -5.03 13.96 -5.42
N ASP A 431 -5.34 13.06 -6.34
CA ASP A 431 -4.37 12.61 -7.33
C ASP A 431 -4.53 13.49 -8.57
N VAL A 432 -3.43 14.15 -8.96
CA VAL A 432 -3.39 15.13 -10.03
C VAL A 432 -2.37 14.75 -11.09
N ARG A 433 -2.64 15.14 -12.33
CA ARG A 433 -1.70 15.17 -13.46
C ARG A 433 -1.32 16.62 -13.70
N PHE A 434 -0.05 16.94 -13.93
CA PHE A 434 0.42 18.33 -13.99
C PHE A 434 1.53 18.56 -15.00
N ALA A 435 1.59 19.77 -15.56
CA ALA A 435 2.52 20.13 -16.65
C ALA A 435 3.99 20.16 -16.19
N SER A 436 4.28 20.88 -15.10
CA SER A 436 5.61 20.91 -14.47
C SER A 436 5.52 21.22 -12.99
N VAL A 437 6.61 20.94 -12.25
CA VAL A 437 6.71 21.22 -10.81
C VAL A 437 6.50 22.70 -10.51
N GLU A 438 7.03 23.60 -11.34
CA GLU A 438 6.94 25.04 -11.18
C GLU A 438 5.50 25.53 -11.30
N ARG A 439 4.76 25.01 -12.29
CA ARG A 439 3.35 25.36 -12.49
C ARG A 439 2.46 24.78 -11.39
N LEU A 440 2.72 23.53 -10.99
CA LEU A 440 2.04 22.94 -9.85
C LEU A 440 2.33 23.72 -8.56
N ALA A 441 3.56 24.17 -8.34
CA ALA A 441 3.94 24.94 -7.15
C ALA A 441 3.19 26.28 -7.04
N VAL A 442 2.68 26.84 -8.13
CA VAL A 442 1.81 28.04 -8.10
C VAL A 442 0.32 27.71 -8.20
N GLY A 443 -0.05 26.43 -8.12
CA GLY A 443 -1.44 25.99 -8.20
C GLY A 443 -2.05 26.17 -9.57
N GLU A 444 -1.27 25.96 -10.64
CA GLU A 444 -1.70 26.07 -12.04
C GLU A 444 -1.31 24.84 -12.88
N ASP A 445 -1.89 24.71 -14.07
CA ASP A 445 -1.63 23.66 -15.08
C ASP A 445 -1.62 22.22 -14.56
N PHE A 446 -2.61 21.91 -13.72
CA PHE A 446 -2.91 20.55 -13.28
C PHE A 446 -4.37 20.17 -13.53
N ARG A 447 -4.63 18.87 -13.54
CA ARG A 447 -5.97 18.28 -13.54
C ARG A 447 -6.06 17.21 -12.47
N ILE A 448 -7.06 17.31 -11.59
CA ILE A 448 -7.45 16.28 -10.63
C ILE A 448 -8.04 15.12 -11.41
N ILE A 449 -7.42 13.95 -11.30
CA ILE A 449 -7.89 12.73 -11.93
C ILE A 449 -8.65 11.84 -10.94
N GLU A 450 -8.42 11.99 -9.64
CA GLU A 450 -9.09 11.21 -8.60
C GLU A 450 -9.09 11.97 -7.25
N VAL A 451 -10.20 11.85 -6.52
CA VAL A 451 -10.34 12.31 -5.14
C VAL A 451 -10.54 11.07 -4.26
N ASN A 452 -9.66 10.88 -3.29
CA ASN A 452 -9.73 9.80 -2.30
C ASN A 452 -10.05 10.39 -0.93
N GLY A 453 -10.90 9.74 -0.13
CA GLY A 453 -11.25 10.21 1.21
C GLY A 453 -10.32 9.66 2.31
N ALA A 454 -10.90 9.31 3.45
CA ALA A 454 -10.18 8.92 4.67
C ALA A 454 -9.26 7.70 4.52
N GLY A 455 -9.57 6.79 3.60
CA GLY A 455 -8.80 5.59 3.31
C GLY A 455 -7.54 5.85 2.48
N ALA A 456 -7.33 7.09 2.02
CA ALA A 456 -6.12 7.47 1.34
C ALA A 456 -4.90 7.33 2.27
N GLU A 457 -3.77 6.92 1.70
CA GLU A 457 -2.49 6.84 2.40
C GLU A 457 -1.58 8.00 1.96
N ALA A 458 -0.78 8.53 2.89
CA ALA A 458 0.32 9.46 2.65
C ALA A 458 1.47 8.72 1.97
N ILE A 459 1.29 8.47 0.67
CA ILE A 459 2.13 7.57 -0.12
C ILE A 459 3.58 8.05 -0.33
N HIS A 460 3.95 9.26 0.08
CA HIS A 460 5.34 9.73 0.06
C HIS A 460 6.23 8.88 0.97
N MET A 461 5.66 8.28 2.01
CA MET A 461 6.38 7.40 2.94
C MET A 461 6.97 6.15 2.27
N TRP A 462 6.49 5.79 1.07
CA TRP A 462 7.04 4.72 0.26
C TRP A 462 8.26 5.14 -0.57
N ASP A 463 8.69 6.40 -0.50
CA ASP A 463 9.93 6.82 -1.13
C ASP A 463 11.07 5.90 -0.68
N PRO A 464 11.83 5.28 -1.61
CA PRO A 464 12.94 4.41 -1.25
C PRO A 464 13.99 5.04 -0.33
N GLU A 465 14.09 6.36 -0.29
CA GLU A 465 14.98 7.09 0.61
C GLU A 465 14.50 7.09 2.07
N PHE A 466 13.19 6.97 2.32
CA PHE A 466 12.61 6.98 3.66
C PHE A 466 13.15 5.83 4.52
N ARG A 467 13.37 6.11 5.80
CA ARG A 467 13.67 5.08 6.79
C ARG A 467 12.34 4.50 7.28
N LEU A 468 12.37 3.24 7.68
CA LEU A 468 11.17 2.55 8.16
C LEU A 468 10.53 3.26 9.37
N GLY A 469 11.34 3.82 10.27
CA GLY A 469 10.85 4.59 11.42
C GLY A 469 10.13 5.88 11.00
N ASP A 470 10.65 6.59 10.00
CA ASP A 470 10.05 7.83 9.48
C ASP A 470 8.73 7.54 8.75
N ALA A 471 8.68 6.41 8.03
CA ALA A 471 7.45 5.93 7.40
C ALA A 471 6.35 5.61 8.45
N TYR A 472 6.68 4.88 9.51
CA TYR A 472 5.72 4.62 10.59
C TYR A 472 5.31 5.90 11.31
N ALA A 473 6.25 6.80 11.63
CA ALA A 473 5.93 8.06 12.28
C ALA A 473 4.91 8.88 11.47
N THR A 474 5.08 8.91 10.14
CA THR A 474 4.15 9.57 9.22
C THR A 474 2.76 8.95 9.26
N LEU A 475 2.67 7.61 9.17
CA LEU A 475 1.39 6.89 9.17
C LEU A 475 0.68 6.97 10.53
N PHE A 476 1.43 6.91 11.63
CA PHE A 476 0.92 7.13 12.97
C PHE A 476 0.35 8.54 13.13
N HIS A 477 1.05 9.56 12.63
CA HIS A 477 0.53 10.92 12.64
C HIS A 477 -0.71 11.07 11.76
N GLN A 478 -0.73 10.45 10.56
CA GLN A 478 -1.89 10.42 9.69
C GLN A 478 -3.12 9.82 10.39
N GLN A 479 -2.97 8.66 11.05
CA GLN A 479 -4.08 8.03 11.77
C GLN A 479 -4.59 8.92 12.90
N ALA A 480 -3.71 9.51 13.71
CA ALA A 480 -4.11 10.42 14.77
C ALA A 480 -4.91 11.61 14.20
N LEU A 481 -4.40 12.24 13.14
CA LEU A 481 -5.05 13.37 12.48
C LEU A 481 -6.42 13.00 11.90
N MET A 482 -6.55 11.80 11.31
CA MET A 482 -7.83 11.30 10.79
C MET A 482 -8.87 11.12 11.90
N PHE A 483 -8.48 10.57 13.06
CA PHE A 483 -9.37 10.44 14.21
C PHE A 483 -9.77 11.81 14.77
N GLU A 484 -8.83 12.77 14.83
CA GLU A 484 -9.12 14.16 15.26
C GLU A 484 -10.13 14.85 14.34
N VAL A 485 -9.95 14.76 13.02
CA VAL A 485 -10.90 15.31 12.04
C VAL A 485 -12.27 14.65 12.18
N ALA A 486 -12.31 13.32 12.25
CA ALA A 486 -13.56 12.59 12.37
C ALA A 486 -14.30 12.88 13.69
N ASP A 487 -13.57 13.12 14.78
CA ASP A 487 -14.16 13.53 16.06
C ASP A 487 -14.79 14.93 15.97
N ALA A 488 -14.10 15.87 15.31
CA ALA A 488 -14.65 17.19 15.03
C ALA A 488 -15.90 17.13 14.14
N CYS A 489 -15.91 16.29 13.11
CA CYS A 489 -17.10 16.06 12.29
C CYS A 489 -18.24 15.44 13.11
N ARG A 490 -17.91 14.49 13.99
CA ARG A 490 -18.88 13.87 14.91
C ARG A 490 -19.50 14.89 15.87
N ALA A 491 -18.70 15.82 16.39
CA ALA A 491 -19.20 16.92 17.23
C ALA A 491 -20.19 17.83 16.49
N GLN A 492 -20.11 17.89 15.15
CA GLN A 492 -21.05 18.61 14.28
C GLN A 492 -22.22 17.74 13.78
N GLY A 493 -22.36 16.51 14.29
CA GLY A 493 -23.49 15.62 14.01
C GLY A 493 -23.22 14.50 13.01
N ALA A 494 -22.00 14.40 12.45
CA ALA A 494 -21.65 13.26 11.59
C ALA A 494 -21.66 11.95 12.38
N LYS A 495 -22.24 10.90 11.81
CA LYS A 495 -22.37 9.60 12.48
C LYS A 495 -21.37 8.60 11.89
N PRO A 496 -20.48 8.00 12.71
CA PRO A 496 -19.68 6.86 12.28
C PRO A 496 -20.58 5.69 11.86
N LEU A 497 -20.10 4.89 10.92
CA LEU A 497 -20.77 3.67 10.50
C LEU A 497 -20.74 2.63 11.62
N THR A 498 -21.73 1.76 11.60
CA THR A 498 -21.73 0.53 12.39
C THR A 498 -20.75 -0.49 11.80
N ALA A 499 -20.40 -1.50 12.60
CA ALA A 499 -19.57 -2.61 12.12
C ALA A 499 -20.21 -3.37 10.94
N TRP A 500 -21.54 -3.49 10.92
CA TRP A 500 -22.27 -4.17 9.85
C TRP A 500 -22.23 -3.41 8.52
N GLU A 501 -22.40 -2.09 8.57
CA GLU A 501 -22.23 -1.24 7.39
C GLU A 501 -20.79 -1.31 6.88
N LEU A 502 -19.79 -1.26 7.75
CA LEU A 502 -18.39 -1.44 7.33
C LEU A 502 -18.15 -2.78 6.62
N ILE A 503 -18.70 -3.86 7.14
CA ILE A 503 -18.62 -5.19 6.50
C ILE A 503 -19.34 -5.17 5.14
N SER A 504 -20.46 -4.47 4.99
CA SER A 504 -21.19 -4.41 3.71
C SER A 504 -20.38 -3.65 2.65
N TYR A 505 -19.79 -2.49 2.99
CA TYR A 505 -18.87 -1.76 2.12
C TYR A 505 -17.65 -2.62 1.74
N GLN A 506 -17.07 -3.33 2.71
CA GLN A 506 -15.94 -4.22 2.46
C GLN A 506 -16.31 -5.35 1.50
N ARG A 507 -17.46 -6.01 1.71
CA ARG A 507 -17.93 -7.10 0.85
C ARG A 507 -18.25 -6.60 -0.56
N ARG A 508 -18.84 -5.41 -0.71
CA ARG A 508 -19.12 -4.79 -2.01
C ARG A 508 -17.82 -4.61 -2.81
N GLN A 509 -16.80 -3.99 -2.20
CA GLN A 509 -15.52 -3.78 -2.85
C GLN A 509 -14.79 -5.11 -3.17
N GLN A 510 -14.71 -6.02 -2.19
CA GLN A 510 -13.97 -7.29 -2.34
C GLN A 510 -14.62 -8.26 -3.33
N THR A 511 -15.93 -8.19 -3.54
CA THR A 511 -16.63 -8.97 -4.56
C THR A 511 -16.31 -8.47 -5.97
N LEU A 512 -16.12 -7.15 -6.13
CA LEU A 512 -15.91 -6.54 -7.44
C LEU A 512 -14.47 -6.65 -7.94
N LEU A 513 -13.48 -6.46 -7.05
CA LEU A 513 -12.06 -6.38 -7.45
C LEU A 513 -11.55 -7.56 -8.30
N PRO A 514 -11.88 -8.83 -8.00
CA PRO A 514 -11.40 -9.98 -8.80
C PRO A 514 -12.07 -10.08 -10.18
N LEU A 515 -13.18 -9.37 -10.39
CA LEU A 515 -13.97 -9.43 -11.61
C LEU A 515 -13.58 -8.35 -12.61
N TYR A 516 -12.73 -7.40 -12.23
CA TYR A 516 -12.29 -6.36 -13.13
C TYR A 516 -11.25 -6.89 -14.13
N PRO A 517 -11.29 -6.42 -15.39
CA PRO A 517 -10.30 -6.79 -16.39
C PRO A 517 -8.90 -6.31 -16.00
N ALA A 518 -7.89 -6.86 -16.66
CA ALA A 518 -6.51 -6.44 -16.46
C ALA A 518 -6.32 -4.94 -16.76
N SER A 519 -5.44 -4.31 -16.00
CA SER A 519 -5.02 -2.92 -16.23
C SER A 519 -3.96 -2.86 -17.32
N ASN A 520 -3.86 -1.74 -18.04
CA ASN A 520 -2.77 -1.49 -19.00
C ASN A 520 -1.92 -0.25 -18.67
#